data_AF-A0A368GL26-F1
#
_entry.id   AF-A0A368GL26-F1
#
_cell.length_a   1.000
_cell.length_b   1.000
_cell.length_c   1.000
_cell.angle_alpha   90.00
_cell.angle_beta   90.00
_cell.angle_gamma   90.00
#
_symmetry.space_group_name_H-M   'P 1'
#
loop_
_entity.id
_entity.type
_entity.pdbx_description
1 polymer ?
#
loop_
_entity_poly.entity_id
_entity_poly.type
_entity_poly.pdbx_seq_one_letter_code
_entity_poly.pdbx_strand_id
1 'polypeptide(L)'
;MTYAGKTRQRINVPPHSQISKQLFMKKLAKARFLSGVTATGSALKAVASLKFPHSTDIIVVTDGFSFDSVDEEAAQLRFTIFHRSLCIVLYDRTVEYGNSLGAGVQ
;
A
#
# COMPACT_ATOMS: atom_id res chain seq x y z
N MET A 1 -2.52 -5.43 1.95
CA MET A 1 -2.57 -5.28 0.48
C MET A 1 -1.21 -4.77 -0.01
N THR A 2 -0.81 -5.08 -1.25
CA THR A 2 0.38 -4.51 -1.91
C THR A 2 -0.11 -3.67 -3.09
N TYR A 3 0.45 -2.47 -3.28
CA TYR A 3 0.00 -1.51 -4.30
C TYR A 3 1.20 -0.84 -4.97
N ALA A 4 1.16 -0.75 -6.31
CA ALA A 4 2.13 -0.03 -7.13
C ALA A 4 1.43 0.70 -8.32
N GLY A 5 0.10 0.83 -8.28
CA GLY A 5 -0.74 1.46 -9.29
C GLY A 5 -2.12 0.80 -9.42
N LYS A 6 -3.08 1.47 -10.09
CA LYS A 6 -4.48 1.00 -10.22
C LYS A 6 -4.60 -0.41 -10.79
N THR A 7 -3.79 -0.74 -11.80
CA THR A 7 -3.75 -2.07 -12.44
C THR A 7 -2.73 -3.01 -11.80
N ARG A 8 -1.88 -2.49 -10.90
CA ARG A 8 -0.78 -3.21 -10.23
C ARG A 8 -0.99 -3.21 -8.73
N GLN A 9 -2.02 -3.94 -8.31
CA GLN A 9 -2.37 -4.10 -6.90
C GLN A 9 -2.77 -5.54 -6.59
N ARG A 10 -2.54 -5.97 -5.34
CA ARG A 10 -2.86 -7.32 -4.89
C ARG A 10 -3.31 -7.36 -3.43
N ILE A 11 -4.44 -8.02 -3.21
CA ILE A 11 -4.89 -8.41 -1.87
C ILE A 11 -4.30 -9.78 -1.55
N ASN A 12 -3.26 -9.82 -0.70
CA ASN A 12 -2.59 -11.07 -0.32
C ASN A 12 -3.47 -11.96 0.58
N VAL A 13 -4.27 -11.33 1.45
CA VAL A 13 -5.24 -11.97 2.33
C VAL A 13 -6.53 -11.14 2.30
N PRO A 14 -7.67 -11.69 1.84
CA PRO A 14 -8.94 -10.98 1.84
C PRO A 14 -9.43 -10.66 3.26
N PRO A 15 -10.05 -9.49 3.50
CA PRO A 15 -10.54 -9.09 4.83
C PRO A 15 -11.54 -10.06 5.47
N HIS A 16 -12.35 -10.75 4.68
CA HIS A 16 -13.36 -11.71 5.15
C HIS A 16 -12.80 -13.14 5.32
N SER A 17 -11.50 -13.35 5.12
CA SER A 17 -10.90 -14.68 5.15
C SER A 17 -10.62 -15.09 6.60
N GLN A 18 -11.33 -16.12 7.09
CA GLN A 18 -10.97 -16.77 8.35
C GLN A 18 -9.76 -17.69 8.12
N ILE A 19 -8.56 -17.21 8.43
CA ILE A 19 -7.33 -18.01 8.31
C ILE A 19 -6.55 -18.04 9.62
N SER A 20 -5.88 -19.17 9.87
CA SER A 20 -5.00 -19.30 11.03
C SER A 20 -3.79 -18.37 10.92
N LYS A 21 -3.20 -18.01 12.08
CA LYS A 21 -1.97 -17.23 12.15
C LYS A 21 -0.85 -17.82 11.29
N GLN A 22 -0.65 -19.14 11.32
CA GLN A 22 0.38 -19.81 10.51
C GLN A 22 0.12 -19.65 9.01
N LEU A 23 -1.13 -19.79 8.56
CA LEU A 23 -1.46 -19.60 7.15
C LEU A 23 -1.33 -18.13 6.74
N PHE A 24 -1.71 -17.20 7.62
CA PHE A 24 -1.48 -15.78 7.41
C PHE A 24 0.00 -15.46 7.20
N MET A 25 0.87 -15.93 8.12
CA MET A 25 2.32 -15.72 8.00
C MET A 25 2.88 -16.35 6.72
N LYS A 26 2.43 -17.55 6.34
CA LYS A 26 2.84 -18.19 5.06
C LYS A 26 2.40 -17.38 3.84
N LYS A 27 1.19 -16.81 3.85
CA LYS A 27 0.70 -15.94 2.77
C LYS A 27 1.48 -14.63 2.70
N LEU A 28 1.78 -14.04 3.86
CA LEU A 28 2.57 -12.81 3.96
C LEU A 28 4.00 -13.02 3.45
N ALA A 29 4.65 -14.11 3.83
CA ALA A 29 6.00 -14.45 3.36
C ALA A 29 6.07 -14.70 1.83
N LYS A 30 4.94 -15.09 1.22
CA LYS A 30 4.81 -15.28 -0.24
C LYS A 30 4.30 -14.04 -0.97
N ALA A 31 4.04 -12.94 -0.27
CA ALA A 31 3.60 -11.70 -0.90
C ALA A 31 4.69 -11.24 -1.88
N ARG A 32 4.32 -11.08 -3.15
CA ARG A 32 5.25 -10.67 -4.19
C ARG A 32 5.42 -9.15 -4.15
N PHE A 33 6.67 -8.71 -4.28
CA PHE A 33 6.97 -7.33 -4.61
C PHE A 33 6.30 -6.94 -5.94
N LEU A 34 5.74 -5.73 -5.99
CA LEU A 34 5.19 -5.12 -7.20
C LEU A 34 6.05 -3.88 -7.49
N SER A 35 6.79 -3.90 -8.59
CA SER A 35 7.55 -2.73 -9.05
C SER A 35 6.61 -1.66 -9.62
N GLY A 36 6.86 -0.39 -9.31
CA GLY A 36 6.10 0.72 -9.87
C GLY A 36 6.43 2.03 -9.20
N VAL A 37 5.38 2.75 -8.82
CA VAL A 37 5.44 4.06 -8.17
C VAL A 37 4.82 3.98 -6.78
N THR A 38 5.35 4.76 -5.84
CA THR A 38 4.75 4.98 -4.53
C THR A 38 3.54 5.89 -4.68
N ALA A 39 2.33 5.32 -4.73
CA ALA A 39 1.06 6.06 -4.71
C ALA A 39 0.26 5.68 -3.46
N THR A 40 0.73 6.11 -2.30
CA THR A 40 0.15 5.81 -1.00
C THR A 40 -1.27 6.34 -0.88
N GLY A 41 -1.58 7.54 -1.38
CA GLY A 41 -2.94 8.10 -1.36
C GLY A 41 -3.91 7.23 -2.13
N SER A 42 -3.53 6.83 -3.35
CA SER A 42 -4.31 5.92 -4.19
C SER A 42 -4.48 4.54 -3.56
N ALA A 43 -3.48 4.04 -2.84
CA ALA A 43 -3.59 2.78 -2.10
C ALA A 43 -4.59 2.88 -0.95
N LEU A 44 -4.57 3.98 -0.18
CA LEU A 44 -5.54 4.26 0.89
C LEU A 44 -6.96 4.34 0.33
N LYS A 45 -7.15 5.04 -0.80
CA LYS A 45 -8.43 5.11 -1.52
C LYS A 45 -8.92 3.74 -1.96
N ALA A 46 -8.03 2.90 -2.49
CA ALA A 46 -8.38 1.53 -2.88
C ALA A 46 -8.79 0.69 -1.66
N VAL A 47 -8.17 0.91 -0.50
CA VAL A 47 -8.57 0.23 0.74
C VAL A 47 -9.89 0.74 1.30
N ALA A 48 -10.20 2.03 1.15
CA ALA A 48 -11.50 2.59 1.52
C ALA A 48 -12.66 1.89 0.80
N SER A 49 -12.41 1.35 -0.40
CA SER A 49 -13.40 0.58 -1.17
C SER A 49 -13.62 -0.86 -0.67
N LEU A 50 -12.75 -1.36 0.22
CA LEU A 50 -12.87 -2.70 0.79
C LEU A 50 -13.83 -2.69 1.98
N LYS A 51 -14.64 -3.76 2.09
CA LYS A 51 -15.49 -3.98 3.26
C LYS A 51 -14.72 -4.75 4.31
N PHE A 52 -14.72 -4.23 5.53
CA PHE A 52 -14.14 -4.90 6.70
C PHE A 52 -15.27 -5.37 7.61
N PRO A 53 -15.30 -6.65 8.02
CA PRO A 53 -16.37 -7.17 8.86
C PRO A 53 -16.28 -6.68 10.31
N HIS A 54 -15.11 -6.19 10.71
CA HIS A 54 -14.79 -5.69 12.03
C HIS A 54 -13.93 -4.43 11.91
N SER A 55 -13.80 -3.76 13.05
CA SER A 55 -12.59 -3.06 13.47
C SER A 55 -11.34 -3.31 12.62
N THR A 56 -10.80 -2.25 12.00
CA THR A 56 -9.63 -2.24 11.11
C THR A 56 -8.71 -0.96 11.20
N ASP A 57 -7.39 -1.13 11.42
CA ASP A 57 -6.33 -0.15 11.79
C ASP A 57 -5.36 -0.26 10.67
N ILE A 58 -5.20 0.80 9.93
CA ILE A 58 -4.46 0.69 8.70
C ILE A 58 -2.99 0.99 8.97
N ILE A 59 -2.17 -0.06 9.01
CA ILE A 59 -0.71 0.11 9.08
C ILE A 59 -0.25 0.33 7.65
N VAL A 60 0.51 1.39 7.39
CA VAL A 60 1.16 1.64 6.09
C VAL A 60 2.66 1.46 6.28
N VAL A 61 3.24 0.56 5.51
CA VAL A 61 4.70 0.48 5.34
C VAL A 61 5.01 1.04 3.96
N THR A 62 6.09 1.81 3.82
CA THR A 62 6.61 2.35 2.55
C THR A 62 8.09 2.68 2.74
N ASP A 63 8.88 2.58 1.66
CA ASP A 63 10.30 2.94 1.58
C ASP A 63 10.56 4.19 0.72
N GLY A 64 9.51 4.78 0.14
CA GLY A 64 9.60 5.95 -0.74
C GLY A 64 8.59 7.06 -0.43
N PHE A 65 8.78 8.20 -1.12
CA PHE A 65 7.87 9.35 -1.09
C PHE A 65 6.67 9.11 -2.01
N SER A 66 5.46 9.42 -1.52
CA SER A 66 4.25 9.30 -2.32
C SER A 66 4.07 10.49 -3.26
N PHE A 67 3.83 10.27 -4.55
CA PHE A 67 3.61 11.38 -5.49
C PHE A 67 2.19 11.98 -5.43
N ASP A 68 1.26 11.35 -4.71
CA ASP A 68 -0.14 11.75 -4.59
C ASP A 68 -0.54 12.16 -3.16
N SER A 69 -1.73 12.77 -3.02
CA SER A 69 -2.24 13.27 -1.73
C SER A 69 -2.51 12.15 -0.74
N VAL A 70 -1.65 12.02 0.28
CA VAL A 70 -1.81 11.01 1.34
C VAL A 70 -2.74 11.50 2.45
N ASP A 71 -2.61 12.75 2.87
CA ASP A 71 -3.31 13.28 4.05
C ASP A 71 -4.83 13.31 3.87
N GLU A 72 -5.30 13.74 2.71
CA GLU A 72 -6.72 13.80 2.36
C GLU A 72 -7.35 12.41 2.36
N GLU A 73 -6.72 11.45 1.68
CA GLU A 73 -7.21 10.08 1.57
C GLU A 73 -7.15 9.36 2.92
N ALA A 74 -6.11 9.63 3.74
CA ALA A 74 -6.03 9.11 5.10
C ALA A 74 -7.11 9.71 6.02
N ALA A 75 -7.42 10.99 5.88
CA ALA A 75 -8.49 11.64 6.64
C ALA A 75 -9.85 11.03 6.29
N GLN A 76 -10.16 10.89 4.99
CA GLN A 76 -11.39 10.25 4.54
C GLN A 76 -11.50 8.82 5.07
N LEU A 77 -10.41 8.06 5.04
CA LEU A 77 -10.37 6.69 5.54
C LEU A 77 -10.65 6.62 7.06
N ARG A 78 -10.10 7.55 7.85
CA ARG A 78 -10.39 7.66 9.29
C ARG A 78 -11.84 8.03 9.58
N PHE A 79 -12.44 8.90 8.78
CA PHE A 79 -13.85 9.27 8.90
C PHE A 79 -14.78 8.10 8.54
N THR A 80 -14.39 7.29 7.56
CA THR A 80 -15.20 6.19 7.04
C THR A 80 -15.09 4.94 7.90
N ILE A 81 -13.92 4.69 8.49
CA ILE A 81 -13.63 3.50 9.30
C ILE A 81 -13.60 3.92 10.78
N PHE A 82 -14.77 3.95 11.41
CA PHE A 82 -14.82 3.64 12.84
C PHE A 82 -14.38 2.18 12.97
N HIS A 83 -13.44 1.88 13.87
CA HIS A 83 -12.98 0.55 14.34
C HIS A 83 -11.61 0.08 13.76
N ARG A 84 -10.78 -0.64 14.57
CA ARG A 84 -9.33 -1.06 14.60
C ARG A 84 -8.84 -2.50 14.18
N SER A 85 -7.67 -2.58 13.51
CA SER A 85 -6.73 -3.58 12.85
C SER A 85 -6.80 -4.15 11.35
N LEU A 86 -5.98 -3.62 10.39
CA LEU A 86 -5.53 -4.11 9.03
C LEU A 86 -4.12 -3.61 8.63
N CYS A 87 -3.17 -4.52 8.46
CA CYS A 87 -1.84 -4.16 7.93
C CYS A 87 -1.83 -4.05 6.39
N ILE A 88 -1.44 -2.88 5.86
CA ILE A 88 -1.09 -2.62 4.47
C ILE A 88 0.43 -2.40 4.38
N VAL A 89 1.11 -3.34 3.76
CA VAL A 89 2.53 -3.19 3.48
C VAL A 89 2.66 -2.74 2.03
N LEU A 90 2.98 -1.46 1.83
CA LEU A 90 3.41 -0.95 0.53
C LEU A 90 4.94 -1.05 0.46
N TYR A 91 5.46 -1.50 -0.66
CA TYR A 91 6.90 -1.51 -0.93
C TYR A 91 7.04 -0.90 -2.31
N ASP A 92 7.84 0.14 -2.42
CA ASP A 92 8.33 0.73 -3.65
C ASP A 92 9.84 0.96 -3.53
N ARG A 93 10.61 -0.04 -3.98
CA ARG A 93 12.05 0.15 -4.09
C ARG A 93 12.29 1.23 -5.12
N THR A 94 12.77 2.39 -4.67
CA THR A 94 13.14 3.52 -5.51
C THR A 94 14.03 3.01 -6.64
N VAL A 95 13.56 3.13 -7.89
CA VAL A 95 14.47 3.07 -9.03
C VAL A 95 15.24 4.39 -8.97
N GLU A 96 16.53 4.32 -8.67
CA GLU A 96 17.42 5.47 -8.81
C GLU A 96 17.24 6.03 -10.23
N TYR A 97 16.66 7.22 -10.34
CA TYR A 97 16.79 8.01 -11.57
C TYR A 97 18.26 8.38 -11.67
N GLY A 98 19.01 7.57 -12.42
CA GLY A 98 20.38 7.84 -12.78
C GLY A 98 20.50 9.24 -13.34
N ASN A 99 21.34 10.04 -12.69
CA ASN A 99 21.77 11.35 -13.13
C ASN A 99 22.12 11.32 -14.63
N SER A 100 21.29 11.97 -15.43
CA SER A 100 21.64 12.42 -16.78
C SER A 100 21.53 13.94 -16.85
N LEU A 101 22.15 14.61 -15.88
CA LEU A 101 22.74 15.94 -16.11
C LEU A 101 24.10 15.72 -16.77
N GLY A 102 24.06 15.34 -18.04
CA GLY A 102 25.21 15.35 -18.92
C GLY A 102 25.52 16.79 -19.33
N ALA A 103 26.65 17.29 -18.86
CA ALA A 103 27.60 18.19 -19.51
C ALA A 103 27.12 19.04 -20.69
N GLY A 104 27.20 20.37 -20.52
CA GLY A 104 27.09 21.34 -21.60
C GLY A 104 27.45 22.76 -21.16
N VAL A 105 28.54 22.93 -20.40
CA VAL A 105 29.24 24.22 -20.27
C VAL A 105 30.71 23.98 -20.58
N GLN A 106 31.07 24.25 -21.82
CA GLN A 106 32.35 24.82 -22.26
C GLN A 106 32.11 25.45 -23.64
#